data_AF-A0A653SQE9-F1
#
_entry.id   AF-A0A653SQE9-F1
#
_cell.length_a   1.000
_cell.length_b   1.000
_cell.length_c   1.000
_cell.angle_alpha   90.00
_cell.angle_beta   90.00
_cell.angle_gamma   90.00
#
_symmetry.space_group_name_H-M   'P 1'
#
loop_
_entity.id
_entity.type
_entity.pdbx_description
1 polymer ?
#
loop_
_entity_poly.entity_id
_entity_poly.type
_entity_poly.pdbx_seq_one_letter_code
_entity_poly.pdbx_strand_id
1 'polypeptide(L)'
;MMKAIKYEKDAVLIQDGKINAWVDLWVENGDTICDWNKNDLIMTDPNDVALKKWQDNLEHFENATTIAIETLEKAGIIYQDENGKWHQTEKYYSIKGQLS
;
A
#
# COMPACT_ATOMS: atom_id res chain seq x y z
N MET A 1 -7.63 9.61 11.35
CA MET A 1 -7.35 10.04 9.97
C MET A 1 -6.32 9.08 9.43
N MET A 2 -6.65 8.45 8.31
CA MET A 2 -5.84 7.44 7.63
C MET A 2 -4.53 8.04 7.14
N LYS A 3 -3.40 7.33 7.29
CA LYS A 3 -2.09 7.78 6.84
C LYS A 3 -1.12 6.62 6.61
N ALA A 4 -0.15 6.82 5.70
CA ALA A 4 1.01 5.94 5.62
C ALA A 4 1.95 6.19 6.81
N ILE A 5 2.49 5.13 7.39
CA ILE A 5 3.44 5.22 8.51
C ILE A 5 4.77 4.49 8.24
N LYS A 6 4.78 3.61 7.23
CA LYS A 6 5.96 2.84 6.81
C LYS A 6 5.75 2.39 5.36
N TYR A 7 6.82 2.19 4.61
CA TYR A 7 6.79 1.36 3.40
C TYR A 7 7.97 0.37 3.44
N GLU A 8 7.83 -0.73 2.73
CA GLU A 8 8.84 -1.76 2.51
C GLU A 8 8.79 -2.18 1.04
N LYS A 9 9.75 -1.69 0.24
CA LYS A 9 9.80 -1.90 -1.21
C LYS A 9 8.49 -1.46 -1.90
N ASP A 10 7.62 -2.40 -2.19
CA ASP A 10 6.35 -2.28 -2.90
C ASP A 10 5.13 -2.32 -1.97
N ALA A 11 5.33 -2.50 -0.67
CA ALA A 11 4.26 -2.50 0.31
C ALA A 11 4.25 -1.22 1.14
N VAL A 12 3.06 -0.68 1.45
CA VAL A 12 2.88 0.49 2.32
C VAL A 12 1.98 0.14 3.49
N LEU A 13 2.43 0.46 4.70
CA LEU A 13 1.66 0.29 5.93
C LEU A 13 0.80 1.51 6.18
N ILE A 14 -0.51 1.31 6.10
CA ILE A 14 -1.55 2.30 6.34
C ILE A 14 -2.09 2.13 7.77
N GLN A 15 -2.18 3.24 8.50
CA GLN A 15 -2.77 3.30 9.82
C GLN A 15 -4.05 4.12 9.82
N ASP A 16 -5.11 3.56 10.39
CA ASP A 16 -6.34 4.27 10.72
C ASP A 16 -6.84 3.91 12.13
N GLY A 17 -6.70 4.86 13.05
CA GLY A 17 -6.96 4.62 14.47
C GLY A 17 -6.05 3.53 15.03
N LYS A 18 -6.63 2.38 15.39
CA LYS A 18 -5.90 1.19 15.88
C LYS A 18 -5.64 0.15 14.79
N ILE A 19 -6.21 0.33 13.60
CA ILE A 19 -6.05 -0.59 12.48
C ILE A 19 -4.75 -0.26 11.77
N ASN A 20 -4.00 -1.30 11.46
CA ASN A 20 -2.78 -1.26 10.66
C ASN A 20 -2.98 -2.26 9.51
N ALA A 21 -2.93 -1.78 8.26
CA ALA A 21 -3.16 -2.59 7.07
C ALA A 21 -2.05 -2.35 6.05
N TRP A 22 -1.44 -3.42 5.56
CA TRP A 22 -0.48 -3.35 4.46
C TRP A 22 -1.20 -3.38 3.12
N VAL A 23 -0.80 -2.48 2.23
CA VAL A 23 -1.20 -2.45 0.82
C VAL A 23 0.02 -2.80 -0.02
N ASP A 24 -0.07 -3.85 -0.82
CA ASP A 24 0.94 -4.19 -1.82
C ASP A 24 0.62 -3.45 -3.12
N LEU A 25 1.64 -2.89 -3.76
CA LEU A 25 1.53 -2.13 -5.00
C LEU A 25 2.62 -2.49 -5.99
N TRP A 26 2.24 -2.93 -7.19
CA TRP A 26 3.18 -3.14 -8.28
C TRP A 26 2.69 -2.47 -9.56
N VAL A 27 3.61 -2.30 -10.51
CA VAL A 27 3.27 -1.75 -11.83
C VAL A 27 3.18 -2.91 -12.80
N GLU A 28 2.06 -3.01 -13.52
CA GLU A 28 1.84 -4.01 -14.55
C GLU A 28 1.22 -3.33 -15.78
N ASN A 29 1.79 -3.56 -16.96
CA ASN A 29 1.29 -3.01 -18.24
C ASN A 29 1.12 -1.48 -18.30
N GLY A 30 1.80 -0.72 -17.42
CA GLY A 30 1.71 0.74 -17.34
C GLY A 30 0.66 1.24 -16.35
N ASP A 31 0.03 0.35 -15.58
CA ASP A 31 -0.95 0.67 -14.54
C ASP A 31 -0.42 0.29 -13.16
N THR A 32 -0.91 0.99 -12.12
CA THR A 32 -0.69 0.58 -10.72
C THR A 32 -1.73 -0.46 -10.34
N ILE A 33 -1.25 -1.63 -9.90
CA ILE A 33 -2.08 -2.67 -9.32
C ILE A 33 -1.86 -2.65 -7.82
N CYS A 34 -2.95 -2.58 -7.07
CA CYS A 34 -2.92 -2.59 -5.62
C CYS A 34 -3.75 -3.76 -5.07
N ASP A 35 -3.29 -4.35 -3.98
CA ASP A 35 -4.06 -5.34 -3.22
C ASP A 35 -3.78 -5.19 -1.73
N TRP A 36 -4.67 -5.70 -0.89
CA TRP A 36 -4.32 -5.92 0.51
C TRP A 36 -3.21 -6.97 0.58
N ASN A 37 -2.20 -6.73 1.40
CA ASN A 37 -1.19 -7.75 1.63
C ASN A 37 -1.86 -9.02 2.21
N LYS A 38 -1.47 -10.18 1.70
CA LYS A 38 -2.03 -11.47 2.10
C LYS A 38 -1.59 -11.82 3.52
N ASN A 39 -2.39 -11.40 4.49
CA ASN A 39 -2.27 -11.81 5.87
C ASN A 39 -3.01 -13.14 6.09
N ASP A 40 -2.40 -14.06 6.82
CA ASP A 40 -3.09 -15.23 7.39
C ASP A 40 -3.94 -14.77 8.58
N LEU A 41 -5.15 -14.26 8.29
CA LEU A 41 -6.07 -13.74 9.30
C LEU A 41 -6.68 -14.88 10.12
N ILE A 42 -6.52 -14.82 11.44
CA ILE A 42 -7.08 -15.78 12.39
C ILE A 42 -8.44 -15.26 12.86
N MET A 43 -9.53 -15.84 12.37
CA MET A 43 -10.90 -15.35 12.64
C MET A 43 -11.37 -15.50 14.11
N THR A 44 -10.54 -16.08 14.98
CA THR A 44 -10.75 -16.10 16.44
C THR A 44 -10.02 -14.98 17.18
N ASP A 45 -9.06 -14.30 16.54
CA ASP A 45 -8.42 -13.11 17.10
C ASP A 45 -9.31 -11.88 16.83
N PRO A 46 -9.77 -11.16 17.86
CA PRO A 46 -10.57 -9.95 17.70
C PRO A 46 -9.90 -8.88 16.83
N ASN A 47 -8.57 -8.79 16.84
CA ASN A 47 -7.83 -7.81 16.03
C ASN A 47 -7.90 -8.15 14.54
N ASP A 48 -7.73 -9.41 14.18
CA ASP A 48 -7.81 -9.87 12.79
C ASP A 48 -9.24 -9.76 12.24
N VAL A 49 -10.24 -10.04 13.08
CA VAL A 49 -11.65 -9.82 12.72
C VAL A 49 -11.93 -8.33 12.48
N ALA A 50 -11.37 -7.44 13.31
CA ALA A 50 -11.52 -5.99 13.13
C ALA A 50 -10.81 -5.50 11.86
N LEU A 51 -9.59 -5.99 11.60
CA LEU A 51 -8.84 -5.71 10.37
C LEU A 51 -9.61 -6.18 9.14
N LYS A 52 -10.12 -7.42 9.15
CA LYS A 52 -10.90 -7.97 8.04
C LYS A 52 -12.13 -7.12 7.73
N LYS A 53 -12.92 -6.79 8.76
CA LYS A 53 -14.11 -5.93 8.60
C LYS A 53 -13.75 -4.55 8.05
N TRP A 54 -12.61 -4.00 8.47
CA TRP A 54 -12.13 -2.72 7.95
C TRP A 54 -11.68 -2.85 6.49
N GLN A 55 -10.98 -3.93 6.11
CA GLN A 55 -10.54 -4.22 4.74
C GLN A 55 -11.69 -4.55 3.77
N ASP A 56 -12.81 -5.07 4.27
CA ASP A 56 -14.01 -5.37 3.48
C ASP A 56 -14.81 -4.10 3.09
N ASN A 57 -14.43 -2.93 3.63
CA ASN A 57 -15.02 -1.65 3.22
C ASN A 57 -14.26 -1.10 1.99
N LEU A 58 -14.99 -0.93 0.88
CA LEU A 58 -14.45 -0.41 -0.38
C LEU A 58 -13.83 0.98 -0.23
N GLU A 59 -14.45 1.89 0.53
CA GLU A 59 -13.93 3.25 0.74
C GLU A 59 -12.57 3.22 1.46
N HIS A 60 -12.36 2.26 2.35
CA HIS A 60 -11.06 2.12 3.01
C HIS A 60 -9.99 1.63 2.03
N PHE A 61 -10.34 0.73 1.12
CA PHE A 61 -9.43 0.27 0.07
C PHE A 61 -9.05 1.40 -0.89
N GLU A 62 -10.03 2.15 -1.41
CA GLU A 62 -9.77 3.28 -2.32
C GLU A 62 -8.89 4.35 -1.69
N ASN A 63 -9.17 4.71 -0.43
CA ASN A 63 -8.37 5.69 0.30
C ASN A 63 -6.96 5.16 0.60
N ALA A 64 -6.83 3.91 1.05
CA ALA A 64 -5.54 3.31 1.39
C ALA A 64 -4.63 3.16 0.17
N THR A 65 -5.18 2.73 -0.97
CA THR A 65 -4.44 2.57 -2.23
C THR A 65 -4.00 3.91 -2.80
N THR A 66 -4.84 4.94 -2.74
CA THR A 66 -4.44 6.32 -3.10
C THR A 66 -3.24 6.78 -2.26
N ILE A 67 -3.30 6.60 -0.94
CA ILE A 67 -2.21 6.97 -0.04
C ILE A 67 -0.94 6.14 -0.35
N ALA A 68 -1.08 4.85 -0.67
CA ALA A 68 0.04 3.99 -1.01
C ALA A 68 0.75 4.43 -2.31
N ILE A 69 -0.01 4.71 -3.37
CA ILE A 69 0.51 5.23 -4.65
C ILE A 69 1.31 6.51 -4.40
N GLU A 70 0.70 7.49 -3.73
CA GLU A 70 1.37 8.76 -3.44
C GLU A 70 2.65 8.58 -2.61
N THR A 71 2.65 7.63 -1.67
CA THR A 71 3.80 7.37 -0.80
C THR A 71 4.97 6.83 -1.62
N LEU A 72 4.73 5.84 -2.49
CA LEU A 72 5.77 5.25 -3.33
C LEU A 72 6.24 6.19 -4.44
N GLU A 73 5.34 7.02 -4.97
CA GLU A 73 5.70 8.08 -5.92
C GLU A 73 6.61 9.13 -5.28
N LYS A 74 6.24 9.64 -4.09
CA LYS A 74 7.08 10.61 -3.33
C LYS A 74 8.43 10.01 -2.93
N ALA A 75 8.50 8.71 -2.67
CA ALA A 75 9.77 8.01 -2.41
C ALA A 75 10.64 7.82 -3.67
N GLY A 76 10.08 8.07 -4.86
CA GLY A 76 10.70 7.85 -6.16
C GLY A 76 10.89 6.36 -6.44
N ILE A 77 9.97 5.51 -5.97
CA ILE A 77 9.94 4.06 -6.24
C ILE A 77 9.15 3.79 -7.52
N ILE A 78 8.07 4.53 -7.72
CA ILE A 78 7.30 4.59 -8.96
C ILE A 78 7.22 6.03 -9.45
N TYR A 79 6.86 6.22 -10.71
CA TYR A 79 6.51 7.53 -11.28
C TYR A 79 5.53 7.35 -12.44
N GLN A 80 4.75 8.39 -12.73
CA GLN A 80 3.90 8.46 -13.92
C GLN A 80 4.60 9.28 -15.02
N ASP A 81 4.61 8.76 -16.25
CA ASP A 81 5.15 9.47 -17.41
C ASP A 81 4.15 10.48 -18.02
N GLU A 82 4.58 11.21 -19.05
CA GLU A 82 3.77 12.21 -19.75
C GLU A 82 2.53 11.63 -20.47
N ASN A 83 2.49 10.31 -20.69
CA ASN A 83 1.36 9.60 -21.29
C ASN A 83 0.42 8.99 -20.24
N GLY A 84 0.65 9.27 -18.95
CA GLY A 84 -0.14 8.74 -17.85
C GLY A 84 0.21 7.30 -17.47
N LYS A 85 1.30 6.72 -18.02
CA LYS A 85 1.71 5.35 -17.68
C LYS A 85 2.63 5.33 -16.47
N TRP A 86 2.38 4.38 -15.58
CA TRP A 86 3.20 4.13 -14.41
C TRP A 86 4.42 3.29 -14.75
N HIS A 87 5.52 3.58 -14.06
CA HIS A 87 6.80 2.90 -14.19
C HIS A 87 7.44 2.69 -12.82
N GLN A 88 8.24 1.63 -12.70
CA GLN A 88 9.11 1.41 -11.53
C GLN A 88 10.47 2.04 -11.78
N THR A 89 11.07 2.60 -10.74
CA THR A 89 12.46 3.07 -10.78
C THR A 89 13.43 1.97 -10.37
N GLU A 90 14.73 2.20 -10.53
CA GLU A 90 15.77 1.30 -10.02
C GLU A 90 15.66 1.05 -8.51
N LYS A 91 15.10 2.01 -7.74
CA LYS A 91 14.92 1.85 -6.29
C LYS A 91 13.98 0.71 -5.93
N TYR A 92 13.03 0.36 -6.79
CA TYR A 92 12.13 -0.77 -6.60
C TYR A 92 12.89 -2.09 -6.41
N TYR A 93 14.05 -2.24 -7.06
CA TYR A 93 14.88 -3.43 -6.97
C TYR A 93 15.91 -3.39 -5.83
N SER A 94 15.96 -2.28 -5.08
CA SER A 94 16.86 -2.10 -3.94
C SER A 94 16.17 -2.53 -2.63
N ILE A 95 16.84 -3.36 -1.83
CA ILE A 95 16.21 -4.26 -0.85
C ILE A 95 15.65 -3.55 0.41
N LYS A 96 15.95 -2.26 0.68
CA LYS A 96 15.49 -1.57 1.90
C LYS A 96 15.31 -0.07 1.71
N GLY A 97 14.08 0.40 1.59
CA GLY A 97 13.72 1.80 1.84
C GLY A 97 13.09 1.93 3.24
N GLN A 98 13.64 2.81 4.08
CA GLN A 98 12.96 3.32 5.28
C GLN A 98 12.54 4.76 4.98
N LEU A 99 11.32 5.14 5.36
CA LEU A 99 10.94 6.56 5.44
C LEU A 99 11.81 7.21 6.51
N SER A 100 12.67 8.14 6.08
CA SER A 100 13.42 9.05 6.96
C SER A 100 12.51 10.12 7.53
#